data_AF-A0A1G9A925-F1
#
_entry.id   AF-A0A1G9A925-F1
#
_cell.length_a   1.000
_cell.length_b   1.000
_cell.length_c   1.000
_cell.angle_alpha   90.00
_cell.angle_beta   90.00
_cell.angle_gamma   90.00
#
_symmetry.space_group_name_H-M   'P 1'
#
loop_
_entity.id
_entity.type
_entity.pdbx_description
1 polymer ?
#
loop_
_entity_poly.entity_id
_entity_poly.type
_entity_poly.pdbx_seq_one_letter_code
_entity_poly.pdbx_strand_id
1 'polypeptide(L)'
;MGSESGGRSYSLTEIFAIKFVLADIVIIAVLLLAGPWFALAITLLFVVTSFLIWYLVERSETDESQDGAAVADSAPERDPVTKLQERYAAGELSDEEFETKLDRLIDSNEQAEAAGIDTEELELERSR
;
A
#
# COMPACT_ATOMS: atom_id res chain seq x y z
N MET A 1 -41.11 7.84 -1.80
CA MET A 1 -39.80 7.71 -2.47
C MET A 1 -38.70 7.76 -1.42
N GLY A 2 -37.71 6.88 -1.49
CA GLY A 2 -36.55 6.90 -0.60
C GLY A 2 -36.10 5.48 -0.24
N SER A 3 -35.40 4.83 -1.15
CA SER A 3 -34.87 3.48 -1.09
C SER A 3 -33.99 3.21 0.13
N GLU A 4 -34.43 2.27 0.98
CA GLU A 4 -33.57 1.56 1.92
C GLU A 4 -32.64 0.63 1.12
N SER A 5 -31.48 1.15 0.72
CA SER A 5 -30.38 0.32 0.23
C SER A 5 -29.83 -0.47 1.42
N GLY A 6 -30.39 -1.66 1.67
CA GLY A 6 -29.82 -2.63 2.60
C GLY A 6 -28.40 -2.95 2.19
N GLY A 7 -27.44 -2.36 2.89
CA GLY A 7 -26.03 -2.72 2.79
C GLY A 7 -25.91 -4.18 3.17
N ARG A 8 -25.64 -5.05 2.20
CA ARG A 8 -25.27 -6.44 2.46
C ARG A 8 -23.98 -6.39 3.26
N SER A 9 -24.07 -6.52 4.58
CA SER A 9 -22.92 -6.83 5.41
C SER A 9 -22.53 -8.27 5.05
N TYR A 10 -21.67 -8.40 4.04
CA TYR A 10 -21.08 -9.67 3.67
C TYR A 10 -20.35 -10.20 4.90
N SER A 11 -20.84 -11.32 5.44
CA SER A 11 -20.17 -11.98 6.55
C SER A 11 -18.77 -12.42 6.12
N LEU A 12 -17.82 -12.46 7.05
CA LEU A 12 -16.46 -12.97 6.78
C LEU A 12 -16.53 -14.33 6.07
N THR A 13 -17.43 -15.19 6.53
CA THR A 13 -17.71 -16.51 5.95
C THR A 13 -18.19 -16.43 4.50
N GLU A 14 -19.00 -15.44 4.16
CA GLU A 14 -19.51 -15.23 2.80
C GLU A 14 -18.39 -14.75 1.88
N ILE A 15 -17.50 -13.88 2.36
CA ILE A 15 -16.29 -13.47 1.62
C ILE A 15 -15.38 -14.68 1.38
N PHE A 16 -15.15 -15.51 2.39
CA PHE A 16 -14.37 -16.74 2.25
C PHE A 16 -15.03 -17.72 1.26
N ALA A 17 -16.34 -17.92 1.35
CA ALA A 17 -17.08 -18.79 0.45
C ALA A 17 -17.01 -18.29 -1.00
N ILE A 18 -17.20 -16.98 -1.23
CA ILE A 18 -17.09 -16.38 -2.56
C ILE A 18 -15.68 -16.57 -3.12
N LYS A 19 -14.64 -16.30 -2.32
CA LYS A 19 -13.24 -16.49 -2.74
C LYS A 19 -12.92 -17.94 -3.07
N PHE A 20 -13.42 -18.89 -2.26
CA PHE A 20 -13.21 -20.32 -2.48
C PHE A 20 -13.90 -20.80 -3.76
N VAL A 21 -15.16 -20.43 -3.96
CA VAL A 21 -15.91 -20.77 -5.18
C VAL A 21 -15.25 -20.17 -6.42
N LEU A 22 -14.78 -18.92 -6.36
CA LEU A 22 -14.09 -18.28 -7.48
C LEU A 22 -12.76 -19.00 -7.79
N ALA A 23 -11.97 -19.32 -6.75
CA ALA A 23 -10.72 -20.06 -6.92
C ALA A 23 -10.97 -21.43 -7.57
N ASP A 24 -11.97 -22.18 -7.10
CA ASP A 24 -12.34 -23.48 -7.67
C ASP A 24 -12.74 -23.37 -9.14
N ILE A 25 -13.52 -22.36 -9.52
CA ILE A 25 -13.91 -22.14 -10.92
C ILE A 25 -12.66 -21.92 -11.80
N VAL A 26 -11.71 -21.09 -11.34
CA VAL A 26 -10.46 -20.84 -12.07
C VAL A 26 -9.63 -22.11 -12.18
N ILE A 27 -9.50 -22.88 -11.09
CA ILE A 27 -8.75 -24.14 -11.08
C ILE A 27 -9.36 -25.14 -12.06
N ILE A 28 -10.68 -25.31 -12.04
CA ILE A 28 -11.39 -26.20 -12.96
C ILE A 28 -11.21 -25.75 -14.41
N ALA A 29 -11.34 -24.45 -14.70
CA ALA A 29 -11.12 -23.92 -16.04
C ALA A 29 -9.70 -24.21 -16.55
N VAL A 30 -8.69 -24.06 -15.69
CA VAL A 30 -7.29 -24.35 -16.03
C VAL A 30 -7.04 -25.84 -16.20
N LEU A 31 -7.65 -26.69 -15.36
CA LEU A 31 -7.59 -28.15 -15.53
C LEU A 31 -8.12 -28.58 -16.90
N LEU A 32 -9.20 -27.95 -17.36
CA LEU A 32 -9.82 -28.26 -18.65
C LEU A 32 -9.01 -27.75 -19.85
N LEU A 33 -8.33 -26.59 -19.74
CA LEU A 33 -7.62 -25.96 -20.86
C LEU A 33 -6.12 -26.25 -20.92
N ALA A 34 -5.43 -26.26 -19.78
CA ALA A 34 -3.97 -26.26 -19.70
C ALA A 34 -3.39 -27.55 -19.08
N GLY A 35 -4.22 -28.31 -18.36
CA GLY A 35 -3.84 -29.59 -17.76
C GLY A 35 -3.39 -29.51 -16.29
N PRO A 36 -3.15 -30.68 -15.65
CA PRO A 36 -3.06 -30.81 -14.19
C PRO A 36 -1.88 -30.08 -13.56
N TRP A 37 -0.74 -29.96 -14.25
CA TRP A 37 0.44 -29.26 -13.73
C TRP A 37 0.19 -27.75 -13.55
N PHE A 38 -0.55 -27.12 -14.46
CA PHE A 38 -0.88 -25.70 -14.33
C PHE A 38 -1.88 -25.43 -13.22
N ALA A 39 -2.86 -26.32 -13.03
CA ALA A 39 -3.78 -26.22 -11.91
C ALA A 39 -3.04 -26.30 -10.56
N LEU A 40 -2.08 -27.24 -10.42
CA LEU A 40 -1.22 -27.32 -9.24
C LEU A 40 -0.34 -26.08 -9.04
N ALA A 41 0.20 -25.51 -10.12
CA ALA A 41 0.99 -24.29 -10.03
C ALA A 41 0.14 -23.10 -9.56
N ILE A 42 -1.10 -22.97 -10.04
CA ILE A 42 -2.01 -21.88 -9.67
C ILE A 42 -2.52 -22.02 -8.24
N THR A 43 -2.86 -23.24 -7.79
CA THR A 43 -3.24 -23.46 -6.39
C THR A 43 -2.10 -23.13 -5.44
N LEU A 44 -0.88 -23.56 -5.78
CA LEU A 44 0.31 -23.23 -5.00
C LEU A 44 0.53 -21.72 -4.94
N LEU A 45 0.43 -21.02 -6.08
CA LEU A 45 0.56 -19.56 -6.14
C LEU A 45 -0.50 -18.90 -5.25
N PHE A 46 -1.76 -19.33 -5.34
CA PHE A 46 -2.84 -18.76 -4.53
C PHE A 46 -2.62 -18.93 -3.02
N VAL A 47 -2.13 -20.10 -2.60
CA VAL A 47 -1.78 -20.38 -1.20
C VAL A 47 -0.62 -19.50 -0.76
N VAL A 48 0.44 -19.40 -1.56
CA VAL A 48 1.61 -18.55 -1.26
C VAL A 48 1.21 -17.09 -1.16
N THR A 49 0.40 -16.58 -2.09
CA THR A 49 -0.10 -15.20 -2.05
C THR A 49 -0.99 -14.96 -0.84
N SER A 50 -1.92 -15.86 -0.50
CA SER A 50 -2.74 -15.72 0.71
C SER A 50 -1.89 -15.73 1.98
N PHE A 51 -0.92 -16.63 2.08
CA PHE A 51 -0.02 -16.69 3.22
C PHE A 51 0.86 -15.45 3.33
N LEU A 52 1.35 -14.93 2.20
CA LEU A 52 2.15 -13.71 2.15
C LEU A 52 1.33 -12.50 2.59
N ILE A 53 0.07 -12.38 2.15
CA ILE A 53 -0.84 -11.32 2.60
C ILE A 53 -1.11 -11.46 4.10
N TRP A 54 -1.40 -12.67 4.60
CA TRP A 54 -1.61 -12.89 6.04
C TRP A 54 -0.37 -12.53 6.86
N TYR A 55 0.81 -12.96 6.42
CA TYR A 55 2.08 -12.64 7.08
C TYR A 55 2.39 -11.14 7.06
N LEU A 56 2.07 -10.45 5.96
CA LEU A 56 2.25 -9.00 5.86
C LEU A 56 1.27 -8.26 6.75
N VAL A 57 -0.01 -8.66 6.77
CA VAL A 57 -1.03 -8.07 7.65
C VAL A 57 -0.71 -8.31 9.12
N GLU A 58 -0.38 -9.53 9.54
CA GLU A 58 -0.03 -9.82 10.95
C GLU A 58 1.20 -9.00 11.41
N ARG A 59 2.16 -8.77 10.51
CA ARG A 59 3.32 -7.93 10.79
C ARG A 59 2.93 -6.46 10.86
N SER A 60 2.04 -6.03 9.97
CA SER A 60 1.49 -4.69 10.00
C SER A 60 0.59 -4.48 11.23
N GLU A 61 -0.16 -5.46 11.75
CA GLU A 61 -0.99 -5.42 12.99
C GLU A 61 -0.19 -5.06 14.25
N THR A 62 1.12 -5.30 14.23
CA THR A 62 2.03 -4.85 15.30
C THR A 62 2.41 -3.37 15.16
N ASP A 63 2.29 -2.78 13.96
CA ASP A 63 2.55 -1.38 13.62
C ASP A 63 1.26 -0.55 13.32
N GLU A 64 0.10 -1.17 13.07
CA GLU A 64 -1.12 -0.57 12.48
C GLU A 64 -2.29 -0.41 13.49
N SER A 65 -2.04 0.23 14.62
CA SER A 65 -3.09 1.15 15.14
C SER A 65 -3.30 2.38 14.21
N GLN A 66 -2.85 2.33 12.96
CA GLN A 66 -3.02 3.38 11.96
C GLN A 66 -2.90 2.80 10.54
N ASP A 67 -4.04 2.80 9.87
CA ASP A 67 -4.24 2.91 8.42
C ASP A 67 -3.90 1.75 7.49
N GLY A 68 -4.95 1.33 6.78
CA GLY A 68 -4.90 0.35 5.72
C GLY A 68 -4.19 0.85 4.46
N ALA A 69 -3.82 -0.15 3.66
CA ALA A 69 -3.19 -0.04 2.35
C ALA A 69 -1.70 0.34 2.36
N ALA A 70 -0.85 -0.51 2.95
CA ALA A 70 0.58 -0.43 2.73
C ALA A 70 0.98 -1.15 1.43
N VAL A 71 0.97 -0.36 0.35
CA VAL A 71 1.92 -0.49 -0.76
C VAL A 71 3.33 -0.50 -0.17
N ALA A 72 4.19 -1.35 -0.72
CA ALA A 72 5.60 -1.36 -0.39
C ALA A 72 6.19 0.05 -0.49
N ASP A 73 6.70 0.60 0.61
CA ASP A 73 8.11 0.95 0.69
C ASP A 73 8.46 1.27 2.15
N SER A 74 9.67 0.86 2.50
CA SER A 74 10.54 1.32 3.57
C SER A 74 10.03 2.51 4.39
N ALA A 75 10.02 2.35 5.72
CA ALA A 75 10.00 3.49 6.63
C ALA A 75 11.41 4.13 6.68
N PRO A 76 11.58 5.32 6.10
CA PRO A 76 12.26 6.40 6.76
C PRO A 76 11.20 7.48 7.02
N GLU A 77 11.04 7.88 8.28
CA GLU A 77 10.58 9.21 8.66
C GLU A 77 9.59 9.89 7.67
N ARG A 78 8.33 9.41 7.61
CA ARG A 78 7.21 9.89 6.75
C ARG A 78 7.59 11.06 5.84
N ASP A 79 7.98 10.72 4.61
CA ASP A 79 8.35 11.64 3.54
C ASP A 79 7.44 12.89 3.55
N PRO A 80 7.99 14.12 3.57
CA PRO A 80 7.21 15.35 3.55
C PRO A 80 6.16 15.42 2.43
N VAL A 81 6.37 14.73 1.31
CA VAL A 81 5.37 14.59 0.24
C VAL A 81 4.13 13.81 0.72
N THR A 82 4.34 12.70 1.44
CA THR A 82 3.27 11.85 1.98
C THR A 82 2.33 12.63 2.91
N LYS A 83 2.89 13.49 3.78
CA LYS A 83 2.08 14.39 4.64
C LYS A 83 1.28 15.43 3.86
N LEU A 84 1.79 15.87 2.69
CA LEU A 84 1.08 16.81 1.83
C LEU A 84 -0.10 16.13 1.13
N GLN A 85 0.10 14.89 0.65
CA GLN A 85 -0.95 14.08 0.04
C GLN A 85 -2.08 13.73 1.01
N GLU A 86 -1.77 13.42 2.27
CA GLU A 86 -2.76 13.11 3.30
C GLU A 86 -3.73 14.28 3.52
N ARG A 87 -3.20 15.51 3.61
CA ARG A 87 -4.03 16.72 3.80
C ARG A 87 -4.84 17.10 2.57
N TYR A 88 -4.31 16.82 1.38
CA TYR A 88 -5.06 16.95 0.14
C TYR A 88 -6.24 15.97 0.09
N ALA A 89 -6.01 14.70 0.43
CA ALA A 89 -7.05 13.68 0.51
C ALA A 89 -8.11 13.98 1.60
N ALA A 90 -7.69 14.59 2.71
CA ALA A 90 -8.59 15.09 3.75
C ALA A 90 -9.41 16.33 3.33
N GLY A 91 -9.11 16.94 2.17
CA GLY A 91 -9.76 18.15 1.68
C GLY A 91 -9.34 19.43 2.41
N GLU A 92 -8.27 19.38 3.20
CA GLU A 92 -7.70 20.54 3.91
C GLU A 92 -6.84 21.44 3.00
N LEU A 93 -6.54 20.97 1.79
CA LEU A 93 -5.68 21.63 0.82
C LEU A 93 -6.36 21.60 -0.55
N SER A 94 -6.42 22.74 -1.24
CA SER A 94 -6.90 22.77 -2.62
C SER A 94 -5.87 22.21 -3.60
N ASP A 95 -6.30 21.81 -4.80
CA ASP A 95 -5.42 21.37 -5.90
C ASP A 95 -4.29 22.38 -6.16
N GLU A 96 -4.61 23.68 -6.23
CA GLU A 96 -3.66 24.76 -6.50
C GLU A 96 -2.61 24.92 -5.38
N GLU A 97 -3.04 24.77 -4.13
CA GLU A 97 -2.15 24.83 -2.97
C GLU A 97 -1.28 23.58 -2.84
N PHE A 98 -1.79 22.42 -3.25
CA PHE A 98 -1.03 21.17 -3.32
C PHE A 98 0.09 21.29 -4.35
N GLU A 99 -0.23 21.69 -5.58
CA GLU A 99 0.75 21.83 -6.66
C GLU A 99 1.86 22.82 -6.27
N THR A 100 1.51 23.99 -5.74
CA THR A 100 2.49 25.00 -5.31
C THR A 100 3.43 24.47 -4.21
N LYS A 101 2.89 23.72 -3.25
CA LYS A 101 3.69 23.17 -2.13
C LYS A 101 4.52 21.97 -2.56
N LEU A 102 4.04 21.17 -3.51
CA LEU A 102 4.77 20.04 -4.09
C LEU A 102 5.96 20.52 -4.91
N ASP A 103 5.74 21.51 -5.78
CA ASP A 103 6.79 22.11 -6.63
C ASP A 103 7.94 22.66 -5.77
N ARG A 104 7.59 23.41 -4.72
CA ARG A 104 8.57 23.91 -3.73
C ARG A 104 9.36 22.79 -3.04
N LEU A 105 8.73 21.66 -2.77
CA LEU A 105 9.36 20.54 -2.08
C LEU A 105 10.36 19.81 -3.00
N ILE A 106 10.00 19.66 -4.27
CA ILE A 106 10.88 19.13 -5.31
C ILE A 106 12.10 20.04 -5.50
N ASP A 107 11.88 21.34 -5.69
CA ASP A 107 12.94 22.35 -5.82
C ASP A 107 13.90 22.36 -4.62
N SER A 108 13.37 22.18 -3.40
CA SER A 108 14.18 22.13 -2.19
C SER A 108 15.01 20.84 -2.10
N ASN A 109 14.47 19.71 -2.54
CA ASN A 109 15.17 18.44 -2.55
C ASN A 109 16.29 18.44 -3.61
N GLU A 110 16.01 18.93 -4.81
CA GLU A 110 17.02 19.09 -5.86
C GLU A 110 18.16 20.03 -5.44
N GLN A 111 17.84 21.12 -4.73
CA GLN A 111 18.87 22.01 -4.16
C GLN A 111 19.69 21.34 -3.06
N ALA A 112 19.09 20.51 -2.21
CA ALA A 112 19.80 19.77 -1.18
C ALA A 112 20.74 18.71 -1.78
N GLU A 113 20.27 17.99 -2.80
CA GLU A 113 21.07 17.03 -3.58
C GLU A 113 22.24 17.74 -4.30
N ALA A 114 21.98 18.89 -4.93
CA ALA A 114 23.01 19.68 -5.61
C ALA A 114 24.03 20.31 -4.64
N ALA A 115 23.62 20.61 -3.41
CA ALA A 115 24.50 21.13 -2.36
C ALA A 115 25.33 20.04 -1.66
N GLY A 116 25.12 18.75 -1.98
CA GLY A 116 25.93 17.64 -1.48
C GLY A 116 26.03 17.60 0.03
N ILE A 117 24.95 17.96 0.74
CA ILE A 117 24.94 18.06 2.21
C ILE A 117 24.79 16.64 2.79
N ASP A 118 25.81 15.81 2.59
CA ASP A 118 26.09 14.70 3.50
C ASP A 118 26.31 15.33 4.87
N THR A 119 25.41 15.03 5.80
CA THR A 119 25.37 15.62 7.15
C THR A 119 26.50 15.07 8.04
N GLU A 120 27.66 14.78 7.48
CA GLU A 120 28.87 14.31 8.17
C GLU A 120 29.86 15.46 8.46
N GLU A 121 29.72 16.64 7.86
CA GLU A 121 30.71 17.75 8.00
C GLU A 121 30.44 18.69 9.20
N LEU A 122 29.39 18.48 10.00
CA LEU A 122 29.11 19.34 11.17
C LEU A 122 29.85 18.95 12.47
N GLU A 123 30.63 17.86 12.48
CA GLU A 123 31.41 17.46 13.67
C GLU A 123 32.83 18.07 13.77
N LEU A 124 33.35 18.73 12.73
CA LEU A 124 34.76 19.16 12.71
C LEU A 124 35.06 20.59 13.22
N GLU A 125 34.06 21.46 13.39
CA GLU A 125 34.27 22.89 13.72
C GLU A 125 34.03 23.26 15.21
N ARG A 126 33.95 22.28 16.13
CA ARG A 126 33.92 22.57 17.58
C ARG A 126 35.23 22.27 18.31
N SER A 127 36.26 21.80 17.60
CA SER A 127 37.58 21.54 18.18
C SER A 127 38.69 22.28 17.45
N ARG A 128 38.72 23.61 17.55
CA ARG A 128 40.01 24.32 17.56
C ARG A 128 39.94 25.67 18.25
#